data_AF-A0A0D0KKZ9-F1
#
_entry.id   AF-A0A0D0KKZ9-F1
#
_cell.length_a   1.000
_cell.length_b   1.000
_cell.length_c   1.000
_cell.angle_alpha   90.00
_cell.angle_beta   90.00
_cell.angle_gamma   90.00
#
_symmetry.space_group_name_H-M   'P 1'
#
loop_
_entity.id
_entity.type
_entity.pdbx_description
1 polymer ?
#
loop_
_entity_poly.entity_id
_entity_poly.type
_entity_poly.pdbx_seq_one_letter_code
_entity_poly.pdbx_strand_id
1 'polypeptide(L)'
;MKVDILIGKAIEKNGGKWKADRDGAFWEAERNGFVIQAEPFIRNRPSGRIWLGMDCSVSHKDFAKVANFIMKERPKSFVSLRWFQKNEEVDSIEQAPVTFTRLIEEVLAEIDAEEIGQAIEEFRHNRPNSPSMSQVCHLVALAWSKDSDTLEDYQRMFIAGNRLNFVPMIDKAMIDRALEIALK
;
A
#
# COMPACT_ATOMS: atom_id res chain seq x y z
N MET A 1 26.54 12.27 -0.87
CA MET A 1 26.49 10.80 -1.07
C MET A 1 25.08 10.43 -1.48
N LYS A 2 24.90 9.61 -2.52
CA LYS A 2 23.55 9.26 -2.99
C LYS A 2 22.93 8.17 -2.11
N VAL A 3 21.61 8.19 -1.96
CA VAL A 3 20.86 7.32 -1.04
C VAL A 3 20.95 5.83 -1.43
N ASP A 4 21.00 5.55 -2.73
CA ASP A 4 21.14 4.24 -3.34
C ASP A 4 22.45 3.54 -2.91
N ILE A 5 23.54 4.28 -2.81
CA ILE A 5 24.83 3.78 -2.32
C ILE A 5 24.74 3.42 -0.83
N LEU A 6 24.03 4.24 -0.06
CA LEU A 6 23.90 4.06 1.40
C LEU A 6 23.03 2.86 1.75
N ILE A 7 21.95 2.66 1.02
CA ILE A 7 21.02 1.54 1.23
C ILE A 7 21.46 0.26 0.54
N GLY A 8 22.37 0.32 -0.44
CA GLY A 8 22.82 -0.84 -1.23
C GLY A 8 23.26 -2.03 -0.37
N LYS A 9 24.09 -1.80 0.66
CA LYS A 9 24.51 -2.85 1.59
C LYS A 9 23.35 -3.47 2.38
N ALA A 10 22.36 -2.64 2.74
CA ALA A 10 21.18 -3.10 3.46
C ALA A 10 20.30 -3.99 2.57
N ILE A 11 20.18 -3.66 1.29
CA ILE A 11 19.45 -4.47 0.30
C ILE A 11 20.20 -5.77 0.00
N GLU A 12 21.51 -5.74 -0.19
CA GLU A 12 22.33 -6.94 -0.40
C GLU A 12 22.16 -7.95 0.74
N LYS A 13 22.10 -7.46 1.99
CA LYS A 13 21.93 -8.30 3.18
C LYS A 13 20.51 -8.88 3.30
N ASN A 14 19.48 -8.09 3.07
CA ASN A 14 18.08 -8.44 3.38
C ASN A 14 17.26 -8.90 2.16
N GLY A 15 17.84 -8.80 0.96
CA GLY A 15 17.19 -9.11 -0.30
C GLY A 15 16.22 -8.03 -0.78
N GLY A 16 15.41 -8.38 -1.77
CA GLY A 16 14.57 -7.43 -2.50
C GLY A 16 15.29 -6.85 -3.72
N LYS A 17 14.71 -5.81 -4.32
CA LYS A 17 15.20 -5.19 -5.55
C LYS A 17 15.13 -3.67 -5.42
N TRP A 18 16.23 -3.02 -5.77
CA TRP A 18 16.21 -1.58 -6.01
C TRP A 18 15.53 -1.30 -7.35
N LYS A 19 14.56 -0.39 -7.35
CA LYS A 19 13.81 0.04 -8.52
C LYS A 19 13.82 1.55 -8.61
N ALA A 20 13.60 2.05 -9.81
CA ALA A 20 13.35 3.46 -10.07
C ALA A 20 12.11 3.59 -10.93
N ASP A 21 11.35 4.66 -10.68
CA ASP A 21 10.24 5.09 -11.51
C ASP A 21 10.36 6.59 -11.82
N ARG A 22 9.25 7.22 -12.20
CA ARG A 22 9.22 8.64 -12.53
C ARG A 22 9.34 9.55 -11.30
N ASP A 23 8.95 9.06 -10.13
CA ASP A 23 8.75 9.82 -8.90
C ASP A 23 9.94 9.63 -7.93
N GLY A 24 10.71 8.54 -8.09
CA GLY A 24 11.95 8.34 -7.35
C GLY A 24 12.56 6.96 -7.53
N ALA A 25 13.32 6.55 -6.53
CA ALA A 25 13.86 5.20 -6.44
C ALA A 25 13.51 4.60 -5.08
N PHE A 26 13.17 3.32 -5.09
CA PHE A 26 12.64 2.62 -3.94
C PHE A 26 13.18 1.20 -3.88
N TRP A 27 13.19 0.65 -2.67
CA TRP A 27 13.41 -0.76 -2.43
C TRP A 27 12.07 -1.51 -2.47
N GLU A 28 12.00 -2.60 -3.22
CA GLU A 28 10.85 -3.48 -3.28
C GLU A 28 11.20 -4.88 -2.77
N ALA A 29 10.35 -5.43 -1.89
CA ALA A 29 10.46 -6.80 -1.41
C ALA A 29 9.09 -7.47 -1.39
N GLU A 30 9.10 -8.80 -1.42
CA GLU A 30 7.90 -9.63 -1.35
C GLU A 30 8.04 -10.68 -0.25
N ARG A 31 6.99 -10.85 0.54
CA ARG A 31 6.87 -11.81 1.65
C ARG A 31 5.43 -12.26 1.76
N ASN A 32 5.16 -13.57 1.76
CA ASN A 32 3.82 -14.13 2.02
C ASN A 32 2.67 -13.49 1.22
N GLY A 33 2.90 -13.15 -0.05
CA GLY A 33 1.91 -12.48 -0.90
C GLY A 33 1.85 -10.95 -0.74
N PHE A 34 2.41 -10.40 0.34
CA PHE A 34 2.63 -8.97 0.52
C PHE A 34 3.79 -8.46 -0.32
N VAL A 35 3.63 -7.23 -0.81
CA VAL A 35 4.66 -6.47 -1.53
C VAL A 35 4.89 -5.16 -0.79
N ILE A 36 6.14 -4.91 -0.41
CA ILE A 36 6.59 -3.64 0.16
C ILE A 36 7.26 -2.82 -0.94
N GLN A 37 6.92 -1.54 -1.00
CA GLN A 37 7.70 -0.53 -1.72
C GLN A 37 8.08 0.54 -0.71
N ALA A 38 9.37 0.80 -0.56
CA ALA A 38 9.86 1.76 0.42
C ALA A 38 10.88 2.72 -0.17
N GLU A 39 10.56 4.00 -0.06
CA GLU A 39 11.39 5.12 -0.53
C GLU A 39 12.26 5.62 0.61
N PRO A 40 13.59 5.42 0.57
CA PRO A 40 14.47 5.94 1.60
C PRO A 40 14.67 7.44 1.46
N PHE A 41 14.75 8.13 2.58
CA PHE A 41 15.05 9.55 2.66
C PHE A 41 16.15 9.85 3.68
N ILE A 42 16.80 10.98 3.48
CA ILE A 42 17.79 11.56 4.36
C ILE A 42 17.46 13.03 4.53
N ARG A 43 17.24 13.47 5.77
CA ARG A 43 16.84 14.86 6.10
C ARG A 43 17.75 15.42 7.17
N ASN A 44 18.44 16.52 6.88
CA ASN A 44 19.21 17.24 7.88
C ASN A 44 18.27 18.00 8.82
N ARG A 45 18.53 17.94 10.13
CA ARG A 45 17.78 18.68 11.15
C ARG A 45 18.54 19.94 11.55
N PRO A 46 17.84 21.01 11.97
CA PRO A 46 18.50 22.22 12.47
C PRO A 46 19.44 22.00 13.66
N SER A 47 19.23 20.91 14.42
CA SER A 47 20.10 20.49 15.54
C SER A 47 21.47 19.95 15.10
N GLY A 48 21.70 19.77 13.79
CA GLY A 48 22.89 19.09 13.27
C GLY A 48 22.72 17.57 13.17
N ARG A 49 21.64 17.00 13.73
CA ARG A 49 21.29 15.56 13.59
C ARG A 49 20.73 15.28 12.19
N ILE A 50 20.75 14.01 11.80
CA ILE A 50 20.29 13.52 10.50
C ILE A 50 19.15 12.54 10.72
N TRP A 51 18.02 12.78 10.06
CA TRP A 51 16.93 11.81 9.96
C TRP A 51 17.17 10.88 8.79
N LEU A 52 17.25 9.60 9.08
CA LEU A 52 17.29 8.53 8.10
C LEU A 52 15.99 7.74 8.21
N GLY A 53 15.32 7.50 7.10
CA GLY A 53 14.06 6.78 7.16
C GLY A 53 13.58 6.30 5.81
N MET A 54 12.44 5.62 5.85
CA MET A 54 11.80 5.00 4.70
C MET A 54 10.30 5.27 4.77
N ASP A 55 9.76 5.84 3.70
CA ASP A 55 8.32 5.95 3.48
C ASP A 55 7.86 4.63 2.82
N CYS A 56 7.10 3.82 3.55
CA CYS A 56 6.75 2.45 3.20
C CYS A 56 5.29 2.36 2.77
N SER A 57 5.05 1.74 1.61
CA SER A 57 3.73 1.35 1.13
C SER A 57 3.64 -0.16 1.05
N VAL A 58 2.54 -0.71 1.60
CA VAL A 58 2.25 -2.14 1.62
C VAL A 58 1.13 -2.47 0.66
N SER A 59 1.28 -3.53 -0.10
CA SER A 59 0.23 -4.13 -0.93
C SER A 59 0.17 -5.64 -0.66
N HIS A 60 -0.90 -6.28 -1.11
CA HIS A 60 -0.97 -7.74 -1.20
C HIS A 60 -1.38 -8.12 -2.63
N LYS A 61 -0.67 -9.07 -3.24
CA LYS A 61 -0.80 -9.41 -4.67
C LYS A 61 -2.22 -9.72 -5.10
N ASP A 62 -2.89 -10.57 -4.34
CA ASP A 62 -4.25 -10.97 -4.67
C ASP A 62 -5.23 -9.82 -4.47
N PHE A 63 -5.04 -9.01 -3.42
CA PHE A 63 -5.88 -7.84 -3.17
C PHE A 63 -5.73 -6.83 -4.31
N ALA A 64 -4.50 -6.55 -4.70
CA ALA A 64 -4.18 -5.68 -5.83
C ALA A 64 -4.77 -6.22 -7.14
N LYS A 65 -4.78 -7.54 -7.35
CA LYS A 65 -5.42 -8.15 -8.53
C LYS A 65 -6.93 -7.84 -8.59
N VAL A 66 -7.65 -7.98 -7.47
CA VAL A 66 -9.07 -7.62 -7.38
C VAL A 66 -9.27 -6.12 -7.59
N ALA A 67 -8.47 -5.29 -6.91
CA ALA A 67 -8.51 -3.84 -7.04
C ALA A 67 -8.29 -3.38 -8.49
N ASN A 68 -7.26 -3.91 -9.16
CA ASN A 68 -6.95 -3.57 -10.54
C ASN A 68 -8.05 -4.01 -11.51
N PHE A 69 -8.70 -5.16 -11.26
CA PHE A 69 -9.88 -5.55 -12.04
C PHE A 69 -11.01 -4.53 -11.89
N ILE A 70 -11.35 -4.17 -10.64
CA ILE A 70 -12.41 -3.20 -10.33
C ILE A 70 -12.10 -1.83 -10.93
N MET A 71 -10.84 -1.37 -10.88
CA MET A 71 -10.42 -0.08 -11.44
C MET A 71 -10.17 -0.09 -12.95
N LYS A 72 -10.18 -1.28 -13.59
CA LYS A 72 -9.75 -1.46 -14.99
C LYS A 72 -8.29 -1.04 -15.24
N GLU A 73 -7.46 -1.27 -14.23
CA GLU A 73 -6.02 -1.05 -14.28
C GLU A 73 -5.26 -2.30 -14.73
N ARG A 74 -3.96 -2.17 -14.99
CA ARG A 74 -3.13 -3.33 -15.32
C ARG A 74 -3.15 -4.33 -14.16
N PRO A 75 -3.25 -5.65 -14.41
CA PRO A 75 -3.38 -6.65 -13.33
C PRO A 75 -2.28 -6.63 -12.26
N LYS A 76 -1.08 -6.16 -12.63
CA LYS A 76 0.10 -6.09 -11.75
C LYS A 76 0.39 -4.69 -11.21
N SER A 77 -0.52 -3.73 -11.39
CA SER A 77 -0.37 -2.39 -10.81
C SER A 77 -0.35 -2.49 -9.28
N PHE A 78 0.52 -1.71 -8.64
CA PHE A 78 0.59 -1.66 -7.19
C PHE A 78 -0.64 -0.93 -6.62
N VAL A 79 -1.26 -1.49 -5.60
CA VAL A 79 -2.39 -0.88 -4.87
C VAL A 79 -2.06 -0.90 -3.40
N SER A 80 -1.85 0.28 -2.82
CA SER A 80 -1.47 0.40 -1.42
C SER A 80 -2.66 0.07 -0.51
N LEU A 81 -2.46 -0.91 0.37
CA LEU A 81 -3.31 -1.22 1.51
C LEU A 81 -3.02 -0.28 2.68
N ARG A 82 -1.74 0.00 2.91
CA ARG A 82 -1.27 0.74 4.08
C ARG A 82 -0.02 1.53 3.73
N TRP A 83 0.07 2.72 4.29
CA TRP A 83 1.28 3.52 4.29
C TRP A 83 1.77 3.73 5.72
N PHE A 84 3.09 3.69 5.93
CA PHE A 84 3.72 4.03 7.20
C PHE A 84 5.15 4.52 6.98
N GLN A 85 5.72 5.15 8.01
CA GLN A 85 7.11 5.61 7.97
C GLN A 85 7.92 4.98 9.08
N LYS A 86 9.14 4.54 8.74
CA LYS A 86 10.16 4.12 9.71
C LYS A 86 11.33 5.08 9.63
N ASN A 87 11.77 5.62 10.75
CA ASN A 87 12.91 6.54 10.78
C ASN A 87 13.68 6.48 12.09
N GLU A 88 14.91 6.98 12.04
CA GLU A 88 15.82 7.14 13.17
C GLU A 88 16.61 8.44 13.03
N GLU A 89 16.84 9.14 14.14
CA GLU A 89 17.80 10.26 14.18
C GLU A 89 19.20 9.72 14.53
N VAL A 90 20.17 10.04 13.67
CA VAL A 90 21.59 9.72 13.87
C VAL A 90 22.43 10.99 13.91
N ASP A 91 23.62 10.88 14.50
CA ASP A 91 24.53 12.02 14.63
C ASP A 91 25.45 12.22 13.42
N SER A 92 25.57 11.20 12.55
CA SER A 92 26.46 11.24 11.39
C SER A 92 25.96 10.37 10.24
N ILE A 93 26.20 10.80 8.99
CA ILE A 93 25.74 10.10 7.79
C ILE A 93 26.40 8.72 7.61
N GLU A 94 27.55 8.52 8.21
CA GLU A 94 28.31 7.26 8.25
C GLU A 94 27.55 6.15 8.96
N GLN A 95 26.56 6.49 9.79
CA GLN A 95 25.68 5.51 10.46
C GLN A 95 24.61 4.96 9.50
N ALA A 96 24.41 5.58 8.34
CA ALA A 96 23.31 5.25 7.44
C ALA A 96 23.25 3.80 6.97
N PRO A 97 24.37 3.12 6.61
CA PRO A 97 24.30 1.72 6.20
C PRO A 97 23.76 0.79 7.31
N VAL A 98 24.16 1.03 8.56
CA VAL A 98 23.69 0.22 9.71
C VAL A 98 22.24 0.57 10.04
N THR A 99 21.89 1.85 10.06
CA THR A 99 20.51 2.31 10.30
C THR A 99 19.54 1.77 9.24
N PHE A 100 19.84 1.90 7.94
CA PHE A 100 18.97 1.36 6.90
C PHE A 100 18.87 -0.16 6.94
N THR A 101 19.93 -0.87 7.33
CA THR A 101 19.87 -2.32 7.55
C THR A 101 18.83 -2.66 8.62
N ARG A 102 18.89 -1.97 9.76
CA ARG A 102 17.95 -2.17 10.87
C ARG A 102 16.51 -1.78 10.49
N LEU A 103 16.32 -0.67 9.78
CA LEU A 103 15.00 -0.24 9.31
C LEU A 103 14.39 -1.26 8.33
N ILE A 104 15.17 -1.82 7.41
CA ILE A 104 14.71 -2.88 6.52
C ILE A 104 14.32 -4.14 7.31
N GLU A 105 15.15 -4.56 8.27
CA GLU A 105 14.86 -5.73 9.13
C GLU A 105 13.55 -5.54 9.91
N GLU A 106 13.31 -4.35 10.47
CA GLU A 106 12.04 -4.01 11.13
C GLU A 106 10.85 -4.04 10.18
N VAL A 107 10.98 -3.44 8.99
CA VAL A 107 9.91 -3.45 7.98
C VAL A 107 9.58 -4.89 7.58
N LEU A 108 10.59 -5.73 7.33
CA LEU A 108 10.36 -7.13 6.97
C LEU A 108 9.69 -7.91 8.12
N ALA A 109 10.11 -7.69 9.36
CA ALA A 109 9.52 -8.34 10.52
C ALA A 109 8.04 -7.94 10.72
N GLU A 110 7.68 -6.68 10.49
CA GLU A 110 6.27 -6.25 10.52
C GLU A 110 5.43 -6.92 9.43
N ILE A 111 5.99 -7.07 8.23
CA ILE A 111 5.30 -7.71 7.10
C ILE A 111 5.17 -9.21 7.29
N ASP A 112 6.18 -9.86 7.85
CA ASP A 112 6.11 -11.30 8.15
C ASP A 112 5.05 -11.61 9.23
N ALA A 113 4.67 -10.62 10.06
CA ALA A 113 3.62 -10.72 11.06
C ALA A 113 2.24 -10.24 10.57
N GLU A 114 2.14 -9.72 9.36
CA GLU A 114 0.92 -9.10 8.84
C GLU A 114 -0.04 -10.16 8.27
N GLU A 115 -1.32 -10.03 8.60
CA GLU A 115 -2.38 -10.93 8.14
C GLU A 115 -3.39 -10.13 7.33
N ILE A 116 -3.52 -10.47 6.04
CA ILE A 116 -4.40 -9.71 5.12
C ILE A 116 -5.85 -9.67 5.60
N GLY A 117 -6.30 -10.72 6.31
CA GLY A 117 -7.67 -10.81 6.83
C GLY A 117 -8.05 -9.62 7.72
N GLN A 118 -7.12 -9.08 8.51
CA GLN A 118 -7.39 -7.93 9.36
C GLN A 118 -7.64 -6.66 8.53
N ALA A 119 -6.81 -6.43 7.50
CA ALA A 119 -6.97 -5.30 6.59
C ALA A 119 -8.28 -5.39 5.78
N ILE A 120 -8.65 -6.59 5.32
CA ILE A 120 -9.92 -6.82 4.62
C ILE A 120 -11.09 -6.48 5.54
N GLU A 121 -11.07 -6.97 6.78
CA GLU A 121 -12.16 -6.76 7.72
C GLU A 121 -12.33 -5.28 8.08
N GLU A 122 -11.22 -4.55 8.26
CA GLU A 122 -11.24 -3.11 8.49
C GLU A 122 -11.88 -2.36 7.32
N PHE A 123 -11.45 -2.63 6.10
CA PHE A 123 -12.00 -1.98 4.90
C PHE A 123 -13.46 -2.36 4.67
N ARG A 124 -13.88 -3.58 5.01
CA ARG A 124 -15.26 -4.03 4.87
C ARG A 124 -16.20 -3.25 5.77
N HIS A 125 -15.85 -3.06 7.03
CA HIS A 125 -16.72 -2.42 8.03
C HIS A 125 -16.72 -0.90 7.94
N ASN A 126 -15.59 -0.31 7.53
CA ASN A 126 -15.42 1.13 7.53
C ASN A 126 -15.51 1.67 6.10
N ARG A 127 -16.73 1.92 5.61
CA ARG A 127 -16.92 2.67 4.37
C ARG A 127 -16.38 4.10 4.56
N PRO A 128 -15.29 4.50 3.89
CA PRO A 128 -14.65 5.78 4.17
C PRO A 128 -15.49 6.94 3.66
N ASN A 129 -15.78 7.91 4.52
CA ASN A 129 -16.44 9.16 4.14
C ASN A 129 -15.48 10.15 3.47
N SER A 130 -14.17 9.86 3.45
CA SER A 130 -13.15 10.71 2.84
C SER A 130 -12.76 10.23 1.43
N PRO A 131 -12.54 11.16 0.49
CA PRO A 131 -12.17 10.83 -0.87
C PRO A 131 -10.74 10.29 -0.96
N SER A 132 -10.57 8.97 -1.09
CA SER A 132 -9.25 8.37 -1.32
C SER A 132 -9.33 6.95 -1.87
N MET A 133 -8.17 6.33 -2.11
CA MET A 133 -8.04 4.90 -2.42
C MET A 133 -8.73 3.99 -1.39
N SER A 134 -8.95 4.46 -0.17
CA SER A 134 -9.69 3.71 0.86
C SER A 134 -11.11 3.31 0.41
N GLN A 135 -11.80 4.14 -0.38
CA GLN A 135 -13.13 3.78 -0.91
C GLN A 135 -13.07 2.66 -1.96
N VAL A 136 -11.98 2.61 -2.74
CA VAL A 136 -11.73 1.47 -3.64
C VAL A 136 -11.39 0.24 -2.82
N CYS A 137 -10.54 0.35 -1.80
CA CYS A 137 -10.22 -0.76 -0.89
C CYS A 137 -11.46 -1.31 -0.19
N HIS A 138 -12.44 -0.48 0.15
CA HIS A 138 -13.74 -0.91 0.66
C HIS A 138 -14.50 -1.77 -0.36
N LEU A 139 -14.61 -1.35 -1.63
CA LEU A 139 -15.26 -2.17 -2.67
C LEU A 139 -14.51 -3.49 -2.90
N VAL A 140 -13.18 -3.47 -2.85
CA VAL A 140 -12.34 -4.67 -2.95
C VAL A 140 -12.60 -5.61 -1.79
N ALA A 141 -12.66 -5.10 -0.55
CA ALA A 141 -12.91 -5.90 0.63
C ALA A 141 -14.30 -6.55 0.61
N LEU A 142 -15.34 -5.83 0.16
CA LEU A 142 -16.67 -6.40 -0.05
C LEU A 142 -16.65 -7.50 -1.11
N ALA A 143 -16.02 -7.24 -2.27
CA ALA A 143 -15.91 -8.21 -3.35
C ALA A 143 -15.15 -9.47 -2.92
N TRP A 144 -14.03 -9.29 -2.23
CA TRP A 144 -13.21 -10.37 -1.67
C TRP A 144 -13.98 -11.22 -0.66
N SER A 145 -14.75 -10.56 0.21
CA SER A 145 -15.54 -11.21 1.26
C SER A 145 -16.87 -11.77 0.75
N LYS A 146 -17.13 -11.70 -0.57
CA LYS A 146 -18.38 -12.11 -1.21
C LYS A 146 -19.63 -11.44 -0.63
N ASP A 147 -19.49 -10.17 -0.22
CA ASP A 147 -20.58 -9.37 0.31
C ASP A 147 -21.42 -8.78 -0.85
N SER A 148 -22.12 -9.66 -1.56
CA SER A 148 -22.94 -9.28 -2.73
C SER A 148 -24.09 -8.37 -2.32
N ASP A 149 -24.72 -8.60 -1.18
CA ASP A 149 -25.89 -7.86 -0.72
C ASP A 149 -25.58 -6.36 -0.58
N THR A 150 -24.46 -6.02 0.08
CA THR A 150 -24.00 -4.63 0.24
C THR A 150 -23.68 -3.99 -1.12
N LEU A 151 -23.05 -4.75 -2.02
CA LEU A 151 -22.68 -4.25 -3.34
C LEU A 151 -23.92 -4.05 -4.24
N GLU A 152 -24.93 -4.92 -4.16
CA GLU A 152 -26.22 -4.77 -4.85
C GLU A 152 -26.97 -3.54 -4.33
N ASP A 153 -26.94 -3.31 -3.02
CA ASP A 153 -27.47 -2.09 -2.41
C ASP A 153 -26.80 -0.83 -2.97
N TYR A 154 -25.47 -0.81 -3.04
CA TYR A 154 -24.73 0.31 -3.62
C TYR A 154 -25.08 0.50 -5.10
N GLN A 155 -25.19 -0.58 -5.88
CA GLN A 155 -25.56 -0.52 -7.28
C GLN A 155 -26.95 0.11 -7.45
N ARG A 156 -27.95 -0.31 -6.64
CA ARG A 156 -29.31 0.25 -6.65
C ARG A 156 -29.31 1.75 -6.32
N MET A 157 -28.56 2.16 -5.30
CA MET A 157 -28.44 3.57 -4.92
C MET A 157 -27.81 4.41 -6.05
N PHE A 158 -26.77 3.89 -6.72
CA PHE A 158 -26.16 4.56 -7.86
C PHE A 158 -27.11 4.72 -9.04
N ILE A 159 -27.93 3.71 -9.34
CA ILE A 159 -28.98 3.79 -10.37
C ILE A 159 -30.01 4.87 -10.03
N ALA A 160 -30.37 5.00 -8.75
CA ALA A 160 -31.26 6.05 -8.26
C ALA A 160 -30.61 7.46 -8.20
N GLY A 161 -29.35 7.60 -8.61
CA GLY A 161 -28.60 8.86 -8.58
C GLY A 161 -27.97 9.20 -7.22
N ASN A 162 -28.10 8.33 -6.22
CA ASN A 162 -27.46 8.48 -4.92
C ASN A 162 -26.08 7.84 -4.91
N ARG A 163 -25.03 8.66 -4.94
CA ARG A 163 -23.63 8.21 -4.95
C ARG A 163 -23.08 7.80 -3.59
N LEU A 164 -23.87 7.91 -2.51
CA LEU A 164 -23.44 7.53 -1.16
C LEU A 164 -22.10 8.18 -0.73
N ASN A 165 -21.79 9.40 -1.16
CA ASN A 165 -20.49 10.05 -0.93
C ASN A 165 -19.25 9.30 -1.49
N PHE A 166 -19.42 8.36 -2.40
CA PHE A 166 -18.31 7.85 -3.19
C PHE A 166 -17.73 8.95 -4.09
N VAL A 167 -16.41 8.95 -4.22
CA VAL A 167 -15.69 9.90 -5.09
C VAL A 167 -16.18 9.85 -6.52
N PRO A 168 -16.04 10.95 -7.30
CA PRO A 168 -16.44 10.98 -8.71
C PRO A 168 -15.85 9.85 -9.56
N MET A 169 -14.63 9.41 -9.23
CA MET A 169 -13.94 8.31 -9.92
C MET A 169 -14.66 6.95 -9.77
N ILE A 170 -15.32 6.70 -8.63
CA ILE A 170 -16.03 5.43 -8.41
C ILE A 170 -17.37 5.52 -9.12
N ASP A 171 -17.54 4.81 -10.22
CA ASP A 171 -18.78 4.76 -10.98
C ASP A 171 -19.54 3.45 -10.76
N LYS A 172 -20.75 3.36 -11.34
CA LYS A 172 -21.54 2.14 -11.32
C LYS A 172 -20.76 0.96 -11.92
N ALA A 173 -19.96 1.18 -12.96
CA ALA A 173 -19.20 0.12 -13.61
C ALA A 173 -18.13 -0.49 -12.69
N MET A 174 -17.54 0.29 -11.77
CA MET A 174 -16.67 -0.24 -10.72
C MET A 174 -17.44 -1.13 -9.74
N ILE A 175 -18.65 -0.73 -9.32
CA ILE A 175 -19.52 -1.56 -8.46
C ILE A 175 -19.94 -2.85 -9.18
N ASP A 176 -20.29 -2.76 -10.47
CA ASP A 176 -20.65 -3.92 -11.29
C ASP A 176 -19.49 -4.93 -11.37
N ARG A 177 -18.25 -4.46 -11.52
CA ARG A 177 -17.06 -5.32 -11.49
C ARG A 177 -16.78 -5.92 -10.12
N ALA A 178 -17.05 -5.17 -9.04
CA ALA A 178 -16.95 -5.70 -7.69
C ALA A 178 -17.97 -6.82 -7.45
N LEU A 179 -19.22 -6.64 -7.91
CA LEU A 179 -20.27 -7.66 -7.89
C LEU A 179 -19.89 -8.90 -8.69
N GLU A 180 -19.32 -8.73 -9.89
CA GLU A 180 -18.88 -9.86 -10.71
C GLU A 180 -17.86 -10.74 -9.96
N ILE A 181 -17.03 -10.16 -9.10
CA ILE A 181 -16.10 -10.90 -8.26
C ILE A 181 -16.82 -11.56 -7.08
N ALA A 182 -17.69 -10.82 -6.39
CA ALA A 182 -18.43 -11.32 -5.22
C ALA A 182 -19.31 -12.54 -5.54
N LEU A 183 -19.86 -12.60 -6.76
CA LEU A 183 -20.77 -13.64 -7.22
C LEU A 183 -20.07 -14.88 -7.82
N LYS A 184 -18.73 -14.87 -7.92
CA LYS A 184 -17.93 -16.05 -8.34
C LYS A 184 -17.67 -16.98 -7.17
#